data_AF-A0A4V1S7R4-F1
#
_entry.id   AF-A0A4V1S7R4-F1
#
_cell.length_a   1.000
_cell.length_b   1.000
_cell.length_c   1.000
_cell.angle_alpha   90.00
_cell.angle_beta   90.00
_cell.angle_gamma   90.00
#
_symmetry.space_group_name_H-M   'P 1'
#
loop_
_entity.id
_entity.type
_entity.pdbx_description
1 polymer ?
#
loop_
_entity_poly.entity_id
_entity_poly.type
_entity_poly.pdbx_seq_one_letter_code
_entity_poly.pdbx_strand_id
1 'polypeptide(L)'
;YSGGQSFGTHVDNAIRQIPGTRQRIRTDLSATLFFADPSEYDGGELCVEDTYGVQSVKLPAGHMILYPATSLHHVTPVTRGTRVSSFFWIQSMIRDDTRRSLLFDLDLAIQRLTRDAGDLEPVKQSNIQLTGVYHNLLRQWAEM
;
A
#
# COMPACT_ATOMS: atom_id res chain seq x y z
N TYR A 1 13.32 14.27 -6.22
CA TYR A 1 12.80 15.63 -6.44
C TYR A 1 13.62 16.63 -5.63
N SER A 2 14.06 17.73 -6.24
CA SER A 2 14.80 18.83 -5.60
C SER A 2 14.62 20.13 -6.40
N GLY A 3 14.90 21.30 -5.80
CA GLY A 3 14.99 22.57 -6.53
C GLY A 3 13.71 22.99 -7.26
N GLY A 4 12.55 22.81 -6.64
CA GLY A 4 11.23 23.15 -7.19
C GLY A 4 10.55 22.02 -7.99
N GLN A 5 11.23 20.89 -8.20
CA GLN A 5 10.61 19.74 -8.88
C GLN A 5 9.38 19.23 -8.12
N SER A 6 8.35 18.85 -8.88
CA SER A 6 7.07 18.32 -8.43
C SER A 6 6.56 17.26 -9.41
N PHE A 7 5.42 16.64 -9.10
CA PHE A 7 4.69 15.79 -10.06
C PHE A 7 3.20 16.14 -9.96
N GLY A 8 2.58 16.57 -11.06
CA GLY A 8 1.21 17.08 -11.07
C GLY A 8 0.14 16.02 -10.77
N THR A 9 -1.09 16.47 -10.55
CA THR A 9 -2.24 15.60 -10.28
C THR A 9 -2.49 14.64 -11.45
N HIS A 10 -2.53 13.35 -11.14
CA HIS A 10 -2.76 12.28 -12.10
C HIS A 10 -3.32 11.03 -11.43
N VAL A 11 -3.76 10.09 -12.26
CA VAL A 11 -4.04 8.70 -11.87
C VAL A 11 -3.05 7.81 -12.59
N ASP A 12 -2.62 6.72 -11.95
CA ASP A 12 -1.71 5.78 -12.59
C ASP A 12 -2.39 5.01 -13.72
N ASN A 13 -1.64 4.69 -14.77
CA ASN A 13 -2.14 3.82 -15.84
C ASN A 13 -2.49 2.44 -15.27
N ALA A 14 -3.70 1.96 -15.55
CA ALA A 14 -4.24 0.70 -15.04
C ALA A 14 -3.42 -0.54 -15.42
N ILE A 15 -2.70 -0.50 -16.54
CA ILE A 15 -1.83 -1.59 -17.02
C ILE A 15 -0.43 -1.02 -17.28
N ARG A 16 0.60 -1.68 -16.75
CA ARG A 16 2.02 -1.32 -16.95
C ARG A 16 2.80 -2.49 -17.52
N GLN A 17 3.70 -2.21 -18.47
CA GLN A 17 4.68 -3.17 -18.97
C GLN A 17 5.84 -3.26 -17.96
N ILE A 18 6.28 -4.47 -17.60
CA ILE A 18 7.52 -4.62 -16.83
C ILE A 18 8.70 -4.42 -17.78
N PRO A 19 9.59 -3.42 -17.52
CA PRO A 19 10.74 -3.15 -18.38
C PRO A 19 11.59 -4.39 -18.63
N GLY A 20 12.01 -4.59 -19.88
CA GLY A 20 12.83 -5.74 -20.28
C GLY A 20 12.08 -7.07 -20.42
N THR A 21 10.75 -7.09 -20.24
CA THR A 21 9.95 -8.32 -20.40
C THR A 21 8.73 -8.09 -21.32
N ARG A 22 8.06 -9.18 -21.71
CA ARG A 22 6.75 -9.13 -22.39
C ARG A 22 5.57 -9.08 -21.41
N GLN A 23 5.83 -9.14 -20.10
CA GLN A 23 4.80 -9.19 -19.08
C GLN A 23 4.19 -7.81 -18.86
N ARG A 24 2.88 -7.81 -18.60
CA ARG A 24 2.12 -6.64 -18.19
C ARG A 24 1.46 -6.96 -16.87
N ILE A 25 1.38 -5.96 -16.00
CA ILE A 25 0.71 -6.05 -14.71
C ILE A 25 -0.45 -5.06 -14.67
N ARG A 26 -1.52 -5.46 -13.98
CA ARG A 26 -2.55 -4.57 -13.50
C ARG A 26 -2.02 -3.81 -12.29
N THR A 27 -2.20 -2.51 -12.24
CA THR A 27 -1.76 -1.67 -11.12
C THR A 27 -2.88 -1.60 -10.09
N ASP A 28 -2.86 -2.52 -9.12
CA ASP A 28 -3.86 -2.50 -8.04
C ASP A 28 -3.47 -1.51 -6.94
N LEU A 29 -2.18 -1.52 -6.60
CA LEU A 29 -1.60 -0.66 -5.57
C LEU A 29 -0.41 0.10 -6.12
N SER A 30 -0.30 1.34 -5.69
CA SER A 30 0.91 2.15 -5.83
C SER A 30 1.62 2.17 -4.48
N ALA A 31 2.95 2.12 -4.53
CA ALA A 31 3.80 2.12 -3.34
C ALA A 31 4.88 3.18 -3.46
N THR A 32 5.19 3.86 -2.36
CA THR A 32 6.34 4.76 -2.24
C THR A 32 7.13 4.41 -1.00
N LEU A 33 8.37 3.96 -1.17
CA LEU A 33 9.36 3.75 -0.12
C LEU A 33 10.24 5.00 -0.01
N PHE A 34 10.28 5.62 1.16
CA PHE A 34 11.01 6.85 1.41
C PHE A 34 12.47 6.55 1.78
N PHE A 35 13.42 7.28 1.20
CA PHE A 35 14.86 7.16 1.49
C PHE A 35 15.47 8.43 2.10
N ALA A 36 14.69 9.50 2.21
CA ALA A 36 15.09 10.75 2.86
C ALA A 36 14.08 11.05 3.97
N ASP A 37 14.58 11.47 5.13
CA ASP A 37 13.77 11.85 6.27
C ASP A 37 12.99 13.14 5.97
N PRO A 38 11.77 13.29 6.54
CA PRO A 38 10.93 14.47 6.31
C PRO A 38 11.60 15.81 6.63
N SER A 39 12.55 15.84 7.57
CA SER A 39 13.29 17.05 7.95
C SER A 39 14.37 17.45 6.94
N GLU A 40 14.80 16.55 6.06
CA GLU A 40 15.86 16.80 5.09
C GLU A 40 15.41 17.70 3.93
N TYR A 41 14.10 17.84 3.70
CA TYR A 41 13.54 18.62 2.60
C TYR A 41 12.25 19.35 3.00
N ASP A 42 11.95 20.48 2.34
CA ASP A 42 10.70 21.23 2.52
C ASP A 42 9.77 21.02 1.31
N GLY A 43 8.46 20.91 1.55
CA GLY A 43 7.50 20.42 0.56
C GLY A 43 7.71 18.93 0.25
N GLY A 44 7.39 18.50 -0.98
CA GLY A 44 7.55 17.11 -1.42
C GLY A 44 6.54 16.13 -0.81
N GLU A 45 5.46 16.63 -0.23
CA GLU A 45 4.38 15.80 0.27
C GLU A 45 3.72 15.04 -0.88
N LEU A 46 3.47 13.74 -0.67
CA LEU A 46 2.60 12.96 -1.53
C LEU A 46 1.16 13.21 -1.08
N CYS A 47 0.40 13.88 -1.93
CA CYS A 47 -1.02 14.16 -1.70
C CYS A 47 -1.85 13.12 -2.45
N VAL A 48 -2.64 12.32 -1.73
CA VAL A 48 -3.52 11.28 -2.28
C VAL A 48 -4.96 11.65 -1.98
N GLU A 49 -5.79 11.75 -3.00
CA GLU A 49 -7.23 11.99 -2.86
C GLU A 49 -7.96 10.67 -2.56
N ASP A 50 -8.81 10.72 -1.54
CA ASP A 50 -9.73 9.68 -1.13
C ASP A 50 -11.19 10.19 -1.14
N THR A 51 -12.14 9.34 -0.78
CA THR A 51 -13.59 9.67 -0.77
C THR A 51 -13.94 10.84 0.17
N TYR A 52 -13.12 11.10 1.18
CA TYR A 52 -13.37 12.06 2.26
C TYR A 52 -12.42 13.27 2.24
N GLY A 53 -11.43 13.31 1.34
CA GLY A 53 -10.55 14.45 1.16
C GLY A 53 -9.16 14.07 0.67
N VAL A 54 -8.19 14.94 0.94
CA VAL A 54 -6.80 14.75 0.52
C VAL A 54 -5.95 14.39 1.74
N GLN A 55 -5.28 13.25 1.67
CA GLN A 55 -4.27 12.85 2.64
C GLN A 55 -2.90 13.33 2.17
N SER A 56 -2.20 14.09 3.01
CA SER A 56 -0.84 14.55 2.72
C SER A 56 0.18 13.71 3.50
N VAL A 57 1.11 13.09 2.78
CA VAL A 57 1.98 12.05 3.33
C VAL A 57 3.46 12.39 3.11
N LYS A 58 4.21 12.33 4.21
CA LYS A 58 5.66 12.48 4.24
C LYS A 58 6.22 11.66 5.40
N LEU A 59 6.77 10.48 5.09
CA LEU A 59 7.16 9.48 6.10
C LEU A 59 8.68 9.46 6.34
N PRO A 60 9.14 8.97 7.52
CA PRO A 60 10.56 8.72 7.79
C PRO A 60 11.25 7.86 6.75
N ALA A 61 12.57 7.99 6.62
CA ALA A 61 13.35 7.11 5.76
C ALA A 61 13.17 5.64 6.20
N GLY A 62 13.01 4.74 5.22
CA GLY A 62 12.73 3.32 5.42
C GLY A 62 11.24 2.98 5.58
N HIS A 63 10.37 3.97 5.74
CA HIS A 63 8.92 3.74 5.77
C HIS A 63 8.34 3.72 4.35
N MET A 64 7.23 3.00 4.18
CA MET A 64 6.52 2.89 2.90
C MET A 64 5.04 3.18 3.09
N ILE A 65 4.46 3.88 2.12
CA ILE A 65 3.00 3.99 1.97
C ILE A 65 2.54 3.10 0.82
N LEU A 66 1.39 2.45 1.00
CA LEU A 66 0.61 1.82 -0.05
C LEU A 66 -0.73 2.54 -0.18
N TYR A 67 -1.19 2.75 -1.41
CA TYR A 67 -2.50 3.34 -1.70
C TYR A 67 -3.05 2.78 -3.02
N PRO A 68 -4.37 2.84 -3.25
CA PRO A 68 -4.96 2.39 -4.51
C PRO A 68 -4.37 3.17 -5.69
N ALA A 69 -3.94 2.47 -6.74
CA ALA A 69 -3.38 3.13 -7.94
C ALA A 69 -4.45 3.95 -8.69
N THR A 70 -5.73 3.74 -8.36
CA THR A 70 -6.88 4.50 -8.87
C THR A 70 -7.03 5.89 -8.24
N SER A 71 -6.34 6.17 -7.13
CA SER A 71 -6.44 7.46 -6.45
C SER A 71 -5.78 8.57 -7.27
N LEU A 72 -6.47 9.71 -7.38
CA LEU A 72 -5.83 10.96 -7.84
C LEU A 72 -4.74 11.32 -6.85
N HIS A 73 -3.54 11.62 -7.36
CA HIS A 73 -2.44 11.98 -6.49
C HIS A 73 -1.42 12.88 -7.18
N HIS A 74 -0.66 13.61 -6.36
CA HIS A 74 0.42 14.48 -6.81
C HIS A 74 1.53 14.57 -5.76
N VAL A 75 2.70 15.07 -6.17
CA VAL A 75 3.81 15.40 -5.26
C VAL A 75 4.02 16.91 -5.30
N THR A 76 3.89 17.57 -4.15
CA THR A 76 4.10 19.03 -4.04
C THR A 76 5.56 19.39 -4.35
N PRO A 77 5.84 20.65 -4.76
CA PRO A 77 7.20 21.08 -5.06
C PRO A 77 8.15 20.93 -3.87
N VAL A 78 9.35 20.36 -4.11
CA VAL A 78 10.43 20.35 -3.11
C VAL A 78 11.20 21.67 -3.18
N THR A 79 11.05 22.55 -2.19
CA THR A 79 11.62 23.91 -2.21
C THR A 79 13.00 24.00 -1.56
N ARG A 80 13.32 23.10 -0.64
CA ARG A 80 14.63 22.95 0.00
C ARG A 80 15.00 21.47 0.10
N GLY A 81 16.28 21.14 -0.04
CA GLY A 81 16.77 19.77 0.11
C GLY A 81 16.37 18.86 -1.06
N THR A 82 16.43 17.54 -0.84
CA THR A 82 16.15 16.54 -1.86
C THR A 82 15.29 15.41 -1.29
N ARG A 83 14.13 15.19 -1.91
CA ARG A 83 13.28 14.02 -1.67
C ARG A 83 13.76 12.85 -2.52
N VAL A 84 14.33 11.84 -1.88
CA VAL A 84 14.73 10.57 -2.49
C VAL A 84 13.75 9.47 -2.09
N SER A 85 13.22 8.72 -3.06
CA SER A 85 12.27 7.63 -2.84
C SER A 85 12.32 6.62 -3.98
N SER A 86 11.90 5.38 -3.70
CA SER A 86 11.51 4.41 -4.73
C SER A 86 9.99 4.37 -4.83
N PHE A 87 9.46 4.31 -6.04
CA PHE A 87 8.03 4.12 -6.28
C PHE A 87 7.81 3.04 -7.33
N PHE A 88 6.77 2.24 -7.13
CA PHE A 88 6.45 1.11 -8.00
C PHE A 88 4.98 0.70 -7.84
N TRP A 89 4.53 -0.18 -8.75
CA TRP A 89 3.18 -0.71 -8.77
C TRP A 89 3.16 -2.19 -8.46
N ILE A 90 2.06 -2.64 -7.87
CA ILE A 90 1.86 -4.02 -7.44
C ILE A 90 0.55 -4.53 -8.04
N GLN A 91 0.61 -5.69 -8.70
CA GLN A 91 -0.59 -6.48 -8.96
C GLN A 91 -0.84 -7.37 -7.74
N SER A 92 -1.97 -7.15 -7.08
CA SER A 92 -2.41 -7.97 -5.97
C SER A 92 -3.05 -9.25 -6.49
N MET A 93 -2.91 -10.35 -5.74
CA MET A 93 -3.72 -11.55 -5.98
C MET A 93 -5.22 -11.23 -5.84
N ILE A 94 -5.57 -10.32 -4.94
CA ILE A 94 -6.95 -9.85 -4.74
C ILE A 94 -7.12 -8.52 -5.48
N ARG A 95 -7.82 -8.55 -6.62
CA ARG A 95 -8.09 -7.36 -7.45
C ARG A 95 -8.86 -6.29 -6.69
N ASP A 96 -9.98 -6.68 -6.09
CA ASP A 96 -10.92 -5.77 -5.43
C ASP A 96 -10.36 -5.23 -4.10
N ASP A 97 -10.40 -3.90 -3.93
CA ASP A 97 -9.83 -3.22 -2.76
C ASP A 97 -10.58 -3.54 -1.46
N THR A 98 -11.92 -3.67 -1.53
CA THR A 98 -12.73 -4.01 -0.36
C THR A 98 -12.45 -5.42 0.12
N ARG A 99 -12.41 -6.40 -0.79
CA ARG A 99 -12.04 -7.80 -0.47
C ARG A 99 -10.64 -7.92 0.09
N ARG A 100 -9.69 -7.15 -0.45
CA ARG A 100 -8.30 -7.12 0.04
C ARG A 100 -8.22 -6.55 1.45
N SER A 101 -8.94 -5.46 1.72
CA SER A 101 -9.02 -4.85 3.05
C SER A 101 -9.68 -5.78 4.07
N LEU A 102 -10.76 -6.47 3.70
CA LEU A 102 -11.41 -7.48 4.56
C LEU A 102 -10.47 -8.64 4.91
N LEU A 103 -9.68 -9.13 3.96
CA LEU A 103 -8.68 -10.18 4.22
C LEU A 103 -7.57 -9.67 5.15
N PHE A 104 -7.11 -8.44 4.94
CA PHE A 104 -6.10 -7.82 5.81
C PHE A 104 -6.59 -7.69 7.25
N ASP A 105 -7.81 -7.20 7.47
CA ASP A 105 -8.40 -7.07 8.80
C ASP A 105 -8.58 -8.43 9.50
N LEU A 106 -9.04 -9.44 8.76
CA LEU A 106 -9.18 -10.81 9.27
C LEU A 106 -7.81 -11.39 9.69
N ASP A 107 -6.78 -11.21 8.86
CA ASP A 107 -5.43 -11.67 9.16
C ASP A 107 -4.84 -10.95 10.39
N LEU A 108 -5.00 -9.62 10.49
CA LEU A 108 -4.58 -8.88 11.68
C LEU A 108 -5.29 -9.37 12.95
N ALA A 109 -6.58 -9.68 12.87
CA ALA A 109 -7.33 -10.22 14.00
C ALA A 109 -6.81 -11.60 14.42
N ILE A 110 -6.57 -12.50 13.46
CA ILE A 110 -5.95 -13.82 13.67
C ILE A 110 -4.57 -13.67 14.34
N GLN A 111 -3.72 -12.78 13.84
CA GLN A 111 -2.39 -12.54 14.39
C GLN A 111 -2.43 -12.00 15.82
N ARG A 112 -3.36 -11.08 16.13
CA ARG A 112 -3.56 -10.56 17.50
C ARG A 112 -4.02 -11.67 18.44
N LEU A 113 -5.03 -12.44 18.05
CA LEU A 113 -5.50 -13.58 18.85
C LEU A 113 -4.39 -14.60 19.10
N THR A 114 -3.58 -14.91 18.08
CA THR A 114 -2.42 -15.81 18.23
C THR A 114 -1.44 -15.31 19.30
N ARG A 115 -1.16 -14.01 19.30
CA ARG A 115 -0.20 -13.39 20.21
C ARG A 115 -0.72 -13.36 21.65
N ASP A 116 -2.00 -13.05 21.82
CA ASP A 116 -2.59 -12.76 23.13
C ASP A 116 -3.18 -14.00 23.82
N ALA A 117 -3.48 -15.08 23.07
CA ALA A 117 -4.15 -16.28 23.59
C ALA A 117 -3.35 -17.09 24.64
N GLY A 118 -2.02 -16.98 24.64
CA GLY A 118 -1.15 -17.87 25.44
C GLY A 118 -1.49 -19.35 25.18
N ASP A 119 -1.73 -20.11 26.26
CA ASP A 119 -2.06 -21.54 26.21
C ASP A 119 -3.56 -21.87 26.32
N LEU A 120 -4.44 -20.89 26.11
CA LEU A 120 -5.88 -21.12 26.18
C LEU A 120 -6.37 -21.93 24.96
N GLU A 121 -6.54 -23.23 25.18
CA GLU A 121 -6.94 -24.19 24.13
C GLU A 121 -8.20 -23.77 23.34
N PRO A 122 -9.28 -23.25 23.95
CA PRO A 122 -10.45 -22.82 23.18
C PRO A 122 -10.13 -21.71 22.16
N VAL A 123 -9.25 -20.77 22.53
CA VAL A 123 -8.85 -19.67 21.64
C VAL A 123 -8.00 -20.19 20.50
N LYS A 124 -7.08 -21.13 20.77
CA LYS A 124 -6.28 -21.80 19.73
C LYS A 124 -7.16 -22.49 18.70
N GLN A 125 -8.19 -23.22 19.13
CA GLN A 125 -9.13 -23.90 18.23
C GLN A 125 -9.92 -22.92 17.36
N SER A 126 -10.47 -21.83 17.94
CA SER A 126 -11.14 -20.78 17.15
C SER A 126 -10.20 -20.13 16.14
N ASN A 127 -8.93 -19.94 16.49
CA ASN A 127 -7.95 -19.32 15.62
C ASN A 127 -7.61 -20.20 14.39
N ILE A 128 -7.52 -21.52 14.59
CA ILE A 128 -7.38 -22.49 13.49
C ILE A 128 -8.57 -22.39 12.53
N GLN A 129 -9.79 -22.30 13.08
CA GLN A 129 -11.00 -22.15 12.26
C GLN A 129 -10.99 -20.85 11.45
N LEU A 130 -10.64 -19.71 12.07
CA LEU A 130 -10.54 -18.41 11.40
C LEU A 130 -9.45 -18.41 10.31
N THR A 131 -8.32 -19.06 10.57
CA THR A 131 -7.25 -19.26 9.57
C THR A 131 -7.77 -20.06 8.37
N GLY A 132 -8.57 -21.10 8.61
CA GLY A 132 -9.27 -21.84 7.55
C GLY A 132 -10.21 -20.96 6.73
N VAL A 133 -10.98 -20.06 7.38
CA VAL A 133 -11.84 -19.09 6.71
C VAL A 133 -11.02 -18.14 5.83
N TYR A 134 -9.94 -17.56 6.36
CA TYR A 134 -9.03 -16.68 5.62
C TYR A 134 -8.53 -17.35 4.32
N HIS A 135 -8.02 -18.58 4.41
CA HIS A 135 -7.52 -19.29 3.23
C HIS A 135 -8.63 -19.67 2.24
N ASN A 136 -9.84 -19.97 2.71
CA ASN A 136 -10.97 -20.23 1.83
C ASN A 136 -11.44 -18.98 1.09
N LEU A 137 -11.40 -17.81 1.74
CA LEU A 137 -11.69 -16.52 1.09
C LEU A 137 -10.60 -16.14 0.09
N LEU A 138 -9.32 -16.30 0.46
CA LEU A 138 -8.19 -16.10 -0.44
C LEU A 138 -8.32 -16.98 -1.70
N ARG A 139 -8.66 -18.26 -1.55
CA ARG A 139 -8.87 -19.17 -2.69
C ARG A 139 -10.04 -18.76 -3.58
N GLN A 140 -11.09 -18.17 -3.02
CA GLN A 140 -12.25 -17.71 -3.79
C GLN A 140 -11.99 -16.41 -4.54
N TRP A 141 -11.13 -15.54 -4.02
CA TRP A 141 -10.97 -14.18 -4.53
C TRP A 141 -9.64 -13.95 -5.28
N ALA A 142 -8.68 -14.86 -5.17
CA ALA A 142 -7.39 -14.73 -5.83
C ALA A 142 -7.48 -14.89 -7.34
N GLU A 143 -6.76 -14.02 -8.04
CA GLU A 143 -6.44 -14.08 -9.46
C GLU A 143 -4.90 -14.10 -9.60
N MET A 144 -4.38 -15.01 -10.42
CA MET A 144 -2.93 -15.20 -10.64
C MET A 144 -2.55 -14.97 -12.09
#